data_AF-A0A4R3VF27-F1
#
_entry.id   AF-A0A4R3VF27-F1
#
_cell.length_a   1.000
_cell.length_b   1.000
_cell.length_c   1.000
_cell.angle_alpha   90.00
_cell.angle_beta   90.00
_cell.angle_gamma   90.00
#
_symmetry.space_group_name_H-M   'P 1'
#
loop_
_entity.id
_entity.type
_entity.pdbx_description
1 polymer ?
#
loop_
_entity_poly.entity_id
_entity_poly.type
_entity_poly.pdbx_seq_one_letter_code
_entity_poly.pdbx_strand_id
1 'polypeptide(L)'
;MIARLRAAGLGLLLALPAFVCETAGAGERLPGYGPRVFDGRPSLEQMTELGRKIFFDPGLSSSGRLSCASCHDPAHAFGPPNALSAQRGGRHMDQMGTRAAPTLRYLVTTIPFTDHFIDDEDGHGEDGGPTGALTWDGSVDTPREQALIPLFARHEFGNANPAQLAARVQRSPYAREFEVAFSGPGERVFDEPEHVARWLAAALEVFQQSAPDFYPYTSKYDAVLRHQATLAPEEARGLAVFNDPAKGNCASCHPSSLGSGGAFPRFTDSAYAALGVPRNRALRANRDAAHYDLGLCANGRRGLADRDEFCGRFKTPTLRNVATRRAFFHNGVFHTLREVLEFYARRDTEPARWYPKGRDGQVRKFDDLPARYRGNVIATPPFGRKPGEAPPLDAADIEDLLAFLNTLTDGWAPQAGAATSHAR
;
A
#
# COMPACT_ATOMS: atom_id res chain seq x y z
N MET A 1 62.32 49.96 30.31
CA MET A 1 63.67 50.43 29.93
C MET A 1 64.68 49.46 30.53
N ILE A 2 65.76 49.14 29.81
CA ILE A 2 66.84 48.18 30.15
C ILE A 2 66.45 46.72 29.88
N ALA A 3 67.23 45.85 29.23
CA ALA A 3 68.34 45.98 28.28
C ALA A 3 68.51 44.59 27.62
N ARG A 4 69.02 44.59 26.40
CA ARG A 4 69.35 43.41 25.59
C ARG A 4 70.57 42.69 26.13
N LEU A 5 70.59 41.36 26.04
CA LEU A 5 71.82 40.61 25.76
C LEU A 5 71.54 39.46 24.80
N ARG A 6 72.39 39.40 23.77
CA ARG A 6 72.40 38.47 22.64
C ARG A 6 73.13 37.19 23.04
N ALA A 7 72.67 36.05 22.55
CA ALA A 7 73.50 34.87 22.31
C ALA A 7 73.26 34.39 20.88
N ALA A 8 74.36 34.26 20.12
CA ALA A 8 74.45 33.57 18.83
C ALA A 8 74.11 32.07 19.02
N GLY A 9 73.58 31.29 18.08
CA GLY A 9 73.59 31.36 16.64
C GLY A 9 74.01 29.98 16.14
N LEU A 10 73.05 29.14 15.74
CA LEU A 10 73.29 27.95 14.93
C LEU A 10 72.04 27.72 14.06
N GLY A 11 72.23 27.76 12.74
CA GLY A 11 71.15 27.87 11.77
C GLY A 11 70.54 26.55 11.34
N LEU A 12 69.38 26.65 10.69
CA LEU A 12 68.99 25.75 9.62
C LEU A 12 67.98 26.46 8.71
N LEU A 13 68.40 26.75 7.47
CA LEU A 13 67.57 27.24 6.39
C LEU A 13 66.69 26.08 5.88
N LEU A 14 65.39 26.14 6.16
CA LEU A 14 64.40 25.25 5.53
C LEU A 14 64.03 25.81 4.15
N ALA A 15 64.57 25.18 3.11
CA ALA A 15 64.18 25.41 1.73
C ALA A 15 62.81 24.76 1.45
N LEU A 16 61.84 25.57 0.99
CA LEU A 16 60.57 25.12 0.45
C LEU A 16 60.78 24.67 -1.01
N PRO A 17 60.46 23.41 -1.40
CA PRO A 17 60.46 23.04 -2.80
C PRO A 17 59.13 23.46 -3.44
N ALA A 18 59.25 24.18 -4.56
CA ALA A 18 58.15 24.44 -5.48
C ALA A 18 57.71 23.14 -6.14
N PHE A 19 56.45 22.75 -5.98
CA PHE A 19 55.86 21.65 -6.72
C PHE A 19 55.50 22.12 -8.13
N VAL A 20 56.23 21.58 -9.11
CA VAL A 20 55.91 21.65 -10.54
C VAL A 20 54.66 20.80 -10.78
N CYS A 21 53.64 21.38 -11.41
CA CYS A 21 52.46 20.65 -11.85
C CYS A 21 52.81 19.89 -13.14
N GLU A 22 53.27 18.65 -13.01
CA GLU A 22 53.35 17.71 -14.13
C GLU A 22 51.96 17.17 -14.43
N THR A 23 51.47 17.46 -15.65
CA THR A 23 50.26 16.85 -16.20
C THR A 23 50.49 15.36 -16.40
N ALA A 24 50.13 14.56 -15.40
CA ALA A 24 50.13 13.11 -15.50
C ALA A 24 49.04 12.68 -16.51
N GLY A 25 49.49 11.95 -17.54
CA GLY A 25 48.67 11.36 -18.58
C GLY A 25 47.63 10.37 -18.06
N ALA A 26 46.76 9.95 -18.99
CA ALA A 26 45.70 8.97 -18.79
C ALA A 26 46.10 7.87 -17.81
N GLY A 27 45.50 7.93 -16.61
CA GLY A 27 45.81 7.02 -15.51
C GLY A 27 45.57 5.57 -15.90
N GLU A 28 46.61 4.76 -15.73
CA GLU A 28 46.53 3.31 -15.70
C GLU A 28 45.48 2.88 -14.67
N ARG A 29 44.58 1.99 -15.09
CA ARG A 29 43.60 1.38 -14.19
C ARG A 29 44.34 0.49 -13.20
N LEU A 30 44.24 0.83 -11.92
CA LEU A 30 44.67 -0.04 -10.83
C LEU A 30 43.88 -1.37 -10.90
N PRO A 31 44.54 -2.53 -10.98
CA PRO A 31 43.86 -3.81 -10.95
C PRO A 31 43.38 -4.05 -9.52
N GLY A 32 42.09 -3.82 -9.26
CA GLY A 32 41.46 -4.19 -7.98
C GLY A 32 40.38 -3.25 -7.44
N TYR A 33 40.16 -2.07 -8.04
CA TYR A 33 39.11 -1.15 -7.58
C TYR A 33 38.15 -0.77 -8.70
N GLY A 34 37.37 -1.78 -9.11
CA GLY A 34 36.09 -1.60 -9.79
C GLY A 34 35.27 -2.81 -9.38
N PRO A 35 34.03 -2.68 -8.88
CA PRO A 35 33.23 -3.84 -8.54
C PRO A 35 33.09 -4.68 -9.82
N ARG A 36 33.64 -5.89 -9.80
CA ARG A 36 33.13 -6.95 -10.68
C ARG A 36 31.67 -7.11 -10.28
N VAL A 37 30.76 -6.66 -11.13
CA VAL A 37 29.32 -6.77 -10.88
C VAL A 37 28.91 -8.22 -11.17
N PHE A 38 28.89 -9.00 -10.09
CA PHE A 38 28.15 -10.23 -9.78
C PHE A 38 28.30 -11.52 -10.60
N ASP A 39 28.43 -12.58 -9.81
CA ASP A 39 28.83 -13.96 -10.06
C ASP A 39 27.62 -14.90 -9.89
N GLY A 40 26.63 -14.74 -10.78
CA GLY A 40 25.54 -15.72 -10.97
C GLY A 40 24.17 -15.38 -10.34
N ARG A 41 23.93 -14.14 -9.89
CA ARG A 41 22.59 -13.66 -9.48
C ARG A 41 22.06 -12.62 -10.46
N PRO A 42 20.74 -12.56 -10.71
CA PRO A 42 20.17 -11.62 -11.67
C PRO A 42 20.26 -10.19 -11.16
N SER A 43 20.46 -9.24 -12.08
CA SER A 43 20.48 -7.82 -11.76
C SER A 43 19.10 -7.31 -11.36
N LEU A 44 19.05 -6.17 -10.67
CA LEU A 44 17.79 -5.51 -10.30
C LEU A 44 16.95 -5.18 -11.55
N GLU A 45 17.59 -4.74 -12.63
CA GLU A 45 16.94 -4.46 -13.92
C GLU A 45 16.32 -5.73 -14.52
N GLN A 46 17.07 -6.84 -14.56
CA GLN A 46 16.58 -8.13 -15.04
C GLN A 46 15.38 -8.60 -14.21
N MET A 47 15.47 -8.53 -12.87
CA MET A 47 14.36 -8.91 -11.99
C MET A 47 13.15 -7.99 -12.15
N THR A 48 13.36 -6.69 -12.38
CA THR A 48 12.28 -5.72 -12.61
C THR A 48 11.54 -6.01 -13.91
N GLU A 49 12.26 -6.22 -15.01
CA GLU A 49 11.64 -6.50 -16.31
C GLU A 49 10.97 -7.87 -16.35
N LEU A 50 11.61 -8.89 -15.77
CA LEU A 50 11.01 -10.22 -15.65
C LEU A 50 9.78 -10.18 -14.76
N GLY A 51 9.83 -9.45 -13.63
CA GLY A 51 8.68 -9.22 -12.76
C GLY A 51 7.54 -8.51 -13.47
N ARG A 52 7.84 -7.52 -14.32
CA ARG A 52 6.84 -6.87 -15.18
C ARG A 52 6.19 -7.88 -16.13
N LYS A 53 6.97 -8.68 -16.86
CA LYS A 53 6.43 -9.74 -17.75
C LYS A 53 5.53 -10.72 -17.01
N ILE A 54 5.97 -11.20 -15.84
CA ILE A 54 5.20 -12.10 -14.96
C ILE A 54 3.88 -11.45 -14.53
N PHE A 55 3.89 -10.17 -14.16
CA PHE A 55 2.70 -9.45 -13.68
C PHE A 55 1.58 -9.41 -14.72
N PHE A 56 1.91 -9.36 -16.01
CA PHE A 56 0.95 -9.33 -17.10
C PHE A 56 0.66 -10.70 -17.73
N ASP A 57 1.30 -11.79 -17.30
CA ASP A 57 1.14 -13.12 -17.94
C ASP A 57 -0.13 -13.84 -17.46
N PRO A 58 -1.16 -14.02 -18.32
CA PRO A 58 -2.35 -14.77 -17.96
C PRO A 58 -2.11 -16.30 -17.94
N GLY A 59 -1.03 -16.78 -18.58
CA GLY A 59 -0.65 -18.20 -18.67
C GLY A 59 -0.28 -18.83 -17.33
N LEU A 60 0.05 -17.99 -16.33
CA LEU A 60 0.30 -18.38 -14.95
C LEU A 60 -0.96 -18.87 -14.22
N SER A 61 -2.15 -18.45 -14.66
CA SER A 61 -3.41 -18.91 -14.07
C SER A 61 -3.85 -20.27 -14.62
N SER A 62 -4.56 -21.03 -13.80
CA SER A 62 -5.17 -22.30 -14.19
C SER A 62 -6.14 -22.19 -15.37
N SER A 63 -6.76 -21.02 -15.54
CA SER A 63 -7.65 -20.69 -16.67
C SER A 63 -6.90 -20.23 -17.93
N GLY A 64 -5.64 -19.80 -17.81
CA GLY A 64 -4.91 -19.13 -18.88
C GLY A 64 -5.47 -17.75 -19.25
N ARG A 65 -6.31 -17.16 -18.38
CA ARG A 65 -7.09 -15.93 -18.65
C ARG A 65 -6.91 -14.84 -17.59
N LEU A 66 -6.24 -15.14 -16.48
CA LEU A 66 -6.06 -14.22 -15.36
C LEU A 66 -4.57 -13.94 -15.14
N SER A 67 -4.20 -12.66 -15.10
CA SER A 67 -2.89 -12.16 -14.69
C SER A 67 -3.03 -11.26 -13.45
N CYS A 68 -1.92 -10.82 -12.84
CA CYS A 68 -1.99 -9.87 -11.73
C CYS A 68 -2.67 -8.57 -12.19
N ALA A 69 -2.35 -8.11 -13.39
CA ALA A 69 -2.93 -6.92 -14.02
C ALA A 69 -4.44 -7.01 -14.28
N SER A 70 -5.03 -8.21 -14.31
CA SER A 70 -6.48 -8.36 -14.47
C SER A 70 -7.27 -7.83 -13.26
N CYS A 71 -6.65 -7.89 -12.07
CA CYS A 71 -7.21 -7.38 -10.82
C CYS A 71 -6.52 -6.09 -10.34
N HIS A 72 -5.30 -5.83 -10.81
CA HIS A 72 -4.44 -4.70 -10.43
C HIS A 72 -3.97 -3.96 -11.67
N ASP A 73 -4.88 -3.24 -12.32
CA ASP A 73 -4.64 -2.58 -13.60
C ASP A 73 -3.82 -1.29 -13.42
N PRO A 74 -2.66 -1.12 -14.10
CA PRO A 74 -1.88 0.13 -14.06
C PRO A 74 -2.70 1.38 -14.40
N ALA A 75 -3.67 1.29 -15.32
CA ALA A 75 -4.53 2.42 -15.69
C ALA A 75 -5.50 2.83 -14.58
N HIS A 76 -5.66 1.97 -13.57
CA HIS A 76 -6.48 2.19 -12.38
C HIS A 76 -5.62 2.22 -11.12
N ALA A 77 -4.39 2.74 -11.23
CA ALA A 77 -3.43 2.85 -10.14
C ALA A 77 -3.16 1.48 -9.46
N PHE A 78 -3.03 0.42 -10.26
CA PHE A 78 -2.88 -0.96 -9.79
C PHE A 78 -3.98 -1.44 -8.83
N GLY A 79 -5.17 -0.83 -8.94
CA GLY A 79 -6.42 -1.31 -8.34
C GLY A 79 -7.30 -2.02 -9.37
N PRO A 80 -8.49 -2.49 -8.96
CA PRO A 80 -9.41 -3.18 -9.86
C PRO A 80 -9.97 -2.25 -10.92
N PRO A 81 -9.99 -2.66 -12.21
CA PRO A 81 -10.51 -1.84 -13.32
C PRO A 81 -12.04 -1.84 -13.43
N ASN A 82 -12.74 -2.37 -12.44
CA ASN A 82 -14.18 -2.61 -12.47
C ASN A 82 -14.81 -2.38 -11.10
N ALA A 83 -16.14 -2.42 -11.04
CA ALA A 83 -16.93 -2.23 -9.82
C ALA A 83 -17.26 -3.55 -9.08
N LEU A 84 -16.59 -4.66 -9.39
CA LEU A 84 -16.89 -5.93 -8.72
C LEU A 84 -16.46 -5.83 -7.24
N SER A 85 -17.35 -6.23 -6.34
CA SER A 85 -17.04 -6.28 -4.90
C SER A 85 -15.87 -7.21 -4.57
N ALA A 86 -15.72 -8.29 -5.33
CA ALA A 86 -14.57 -9.17 -5.31
C ALA A 86 -14.33 -9.72 -6.73
N GLN A 87 -13.05 -9.84 -7.09
CA GLN A 87 -12.66 -10.30 -8.42
C GLN A 87 -12.96 -11.80 -8.61
N ARG A 88 -13.00 -12.24 -9.86
CA ARG A 88 -13.30 -13.63 -10.22
C ARG A 88 -12.08 -14.31 -10.81
N GLY A 89 -11.88 -15.57 -10.45
CA GLY A 89 -10.81 -16.40 -10.96
C GLY A 89 -11.17 -17.88 -10.93
N GLY A 90 -10.16 -18.71 -10.70
CA GLY A 90 -10.20 -20.15 -10.82
C GLY A 90 -10.22 -20.63 -12.27
N ARG A 91 -10.14 -21.95 -12.45
CA ARG A 91 -10.00 -22.61 -13.76
C ARG A 91 -11.05 -22.17 -14.80
N HIS A 92 -12.26 -21.84 -14.36
CA HIS A 92 -13.38 -21.46 -15.22
C HIS A 92 -13.76 -19.97 -15.15
N MET A 93 -13.00 -19.14 -14.41
CA MET A 93 -13.29 -17.71 -14.18
C MET A 93 -14.65 -17.43 -13.52
N ASP A 94 -15.18 -18.40 -12.78
CA ASP A 94 -16.51 -18.38 -12.15
C ASP A 94 -16.45 -18.35 -10.61
N GLN A 95 -15.27 -18.47 -10.03
CA GLN A 95 -15.05 -18.43 -8.58
C GLN A 95 -14.84 -16.99 -8.14
N MET A 96 -15.73 -16.48 -7.29
CA MET A 96 -15.65 -15.13 -6.73
C MET A 96 -14.76 -15.15 -5.49
N GLY A 97 -13.87 -14.15 -5.36
CA GLY A 97 -13.12 -13.91 -4.14
C GLY A 97 -14.00 -13.48 -2.97
N THR A 98 -13.37 -13.36 -1.80
CA THR A 98 -14.05 -12.97 -0.55
C THR A 98 -13.83 -11.52 -0.16
N ARG A 99 -12.87 -10.84 -0.79
CA ARG A 99 -12.52 -9.44 -0.52
C ARG A 99 -12.32 -8.64 -1.81
N ALA A 100 -12.46 -7.31 -1.69
CA ALA A 100 -12.11 -6.38 -2.74
C ALA A 100 -10.59 -6.33 -2.93
N ALA A 101 -10.13 -6.28 -4.19
CA ALA A 101 -8.71 -6.10 -4.49
C ALA A 101 -8.27 -4.68 -4.11
N PRO A 102 -7.25 -4.48 -3.26
CA PRO A 102 -6.71 -3.16 -2.97
C PRO A 102 -5.83 -2.66 -4.13
N THR A 103 -5.45 -1.38 -4.09
CA THR A 103 -4.34 -0.88 -4.92
C THR A 103 -3.01 -1.49 -4.47
N LEU A 104 -2.10 -1.76 -5.42
CA LEU A 104 -0.70 -2.11 -5.10
C LEU A 104 0.22 -0.88 -4.98
N ARG A 105 -0.28 0.34 -5.22
CA ARG A 105 0.53 1.55 -5.07
C ARG A 105 0.78 1.88 -3.60
N TYR A 106 1.94 2.48 -3.35
CA TYR A 106 2.38 3.02 -2.05
C TYR A 106 2.51 1.98 -0.93
N LEU A 107 2.69 0.71 -1.28
CA LEU A 107 2.93 -0.38 -0.32
C LEU A 107 4.41 -0.57 0.04
N VAL A 108 5.34 0.04 -0.70
CA VAL A 108 6.80 -0.14 -0.56
C VAL A 108 7.34 0.08 0.86
N THR A 109 6.78 1.05 1.61
CA THR A 109 7.22 1.37 2.97
C THR A 109 6.32 0.78 4.05
N THR A 110 5.48 -0.19 3.70
CA THR A 110 4.74 -0.96 4.71
C THR A 110 5.72 -1.81 5.50
N ILE A 111 5.76 -1.57 6.81
CA ILE A 111 6.57 -2.35 7.74
C ILE A 111 5.97 -3.74 7.94
N PRO A 112 6.77 -4.73 8.37
CA PRO A 112 6.25 -6.00 8.88
C PRO A 112 5.24 -5.80 10.00
N PHE A 113 4.41 -6.80 10.24
CA PHE A 113 3.46 -6.81 11.35
C PHE A 113 4.18 -6.59 12.70
N THR A 114 3.58 -5.75 13.54
CA THR A 114 4.01 -5.55 14.93
C THR A 114 2.79 -5.43 15.84
N ASP A 115 2.89 -6.04 17.02
CA ASP A 115 1.88 -6.10 18.10
C ASP A 115 2.39 -5.29 19.32
N HIS A 116 2.63 -3.98 19.11
CA HIS A 116 3.10 -2.91 20.03
C HIS A 116 4.61 -2.83 20.35
N PHE A 117 5.26 -1.65 20.48
CA PHE A 117 4.93 -0.30 21.01
C PHE A 117 5.50 0.84 20.13
N ILE A 118 4.96 2.07 20.18
CA ILE A 118 5.76 3.28 19.91
C ILE A 118 6.12 3.85 21.28
N ASP A 119 7.38 3.68 21.67
CA ASP A 119 7.93 4.42 22.80
C ASP A 119 8.08 5.89 22.35
N ASP A 120 7.41 6.80 23.04
CA ASP A 120 7.85 8.20 23.00
C ASP A 120 9.15 8.33 23.82
N GLU A 121 9.93 9.38 23.54
CA GLU A 121 11.21 9.62 24.23
C GLU A 121 11.05 9.79 25.75
N ASP A 122 9.81 10.00 26.22
CA ASP A 122 9.42 10.20 27.63
C ASP A 122 9.01 8.89 28.35
N GLY A 123 9.01 7.74 27.66
CA GLY A 123 8.71 6.44 28.26
C GLY A 123 7.23 6.22 28.60
N HIS A 124 6.34 7.01 28.01
CA HIS A 124 4.90 6.80 27.98
C HIS A 124 4.55 6.01 26.71
N GLY A 125 4.84 4.71 26.72
CA GLY A 125 4.42 3.82 25.65
C GLY A 125 2.90 3.90 25.44
N GLU A 126 2.48 4.42 24.28
CA GLU A 126 1.07 4.42 23.88
C GLU A 126 0.78 3.12 23.12
N ASP A 127 -0.12 2.29 23.64
CA ASP A 127 -0.58 1.06 23.00
C ASP A 127 -1.43 1.41 21.75
N GLY A 128 -0.76 1.53 20.60
CA GLY A 128 -1.37 2.00 19.34
C GLY A 128 -2.27 1.02 18.56
N GLY A 129 -2.59 -0.18 19.04
CA GLY A 129 -3.11 -1.29 18.20
C GLY A 129 -2.16 -1.85 17.09
N PRO A 130 -2.27 -3.14 16.71
CA PRO A 130 -1.35 -3.75 15.75
C PRO A 130 -1.20 -2.92 14.47
N THR A 131 -0.02 -2.94 13.84
CA THR A 131 0.24 -2.20 12.60
C THR A 131 1.16 -2.96 11.64
N GLY A 132 1.24 -2.47 10.41
CA GLY A 132 2.09 -3.05 9.35
C GLY A 132 1.40 -4.18 8.61
N ALA A 133 2.22 -5.03 7.99
CA ALA A 133 1.84 -6.12 7.10
C ALA A 133 1.00 -5.73 5.88
N LEU A 134 0.93 -6.66 4.94
CA LEU A 134 0.16 -6.57 3.71
C LEU A 134 -1.15 -7.36 3.83
N THR A 135 -2.01 -7.20 2.83
CA THR A 135 -3.41 -7.69 2.78
C THR A 135 -4.33 -6.97 3.76
N TRP A 136 -5.63 -7.26 3.69
CA TRP A 136 -6.64 -6.61 4.53
C TRP A 136 -6.59 -7.06 6.00
N ASP A 137 -6.05 -8.24 6.30
CA ASP A 137 -5.98 -8.83 7.64
C ASP A 137 -4.54 -9.03 8.15
N GLY A 138 -3.56 -8.45 7.44
CA GLY A 138 -2.17 -8.54 7.85
C GLY A 138 -1.55 -9.92 7.68
N SER A 139 -2.03 -10.74 6.74
CA SER A 139 -1.57 -12.12 6.52
C SER A 139 -0.07 -12.30 6.31
N VAL A 140 0.62 -11.32 5.73
CA VAL A 140 2.01 -11.48 5.27
C VAL A 140 2.81 -10.19 5.41
N ASP A 141 4.13 -10.30 5.56
CA ASP A 141 5.01 -9.16 5.85
C ASP A 141 5.73 -8.64 4.62
N THR A 142 5.82 -9.44 3.56
CA THR A 142 6.58 -9.08 2.35
C THR A 142 5.73 -9.18 1.07
N PRO A 143 6.00 -8.35 0.04
CA PRO A 143 5.35 -8.48 -1.26
C PRO A 143 5.53 -9.85 -1.90
N ARG A 144 6.66 -10.53 -1.61
CA ARG A 144 6.92 -11.90 -2.05
C ARG A 144 5.91 -12.89 -1.47
N GLU A 145 5.72 -12.87 -0.15
CA GLU A 145 4.73 -13.72 0.50
C GLU A 145 3.31 -13.41 0.03
N GLN A 146 3.00 -12.12 -0.16
CA GLN A 146 1.73 -11.69 -0.73
C GLN A 146 1.52 -12.26 -2.13
N ALA A 147 2.53 -12.19 -3.00
CA ALA A 147 2.44 -12.68 -4.38
C ALA A 147 2.19 -14.20 -4.47
N LEU A 148 2.59 -14.98 -3.45
CA LEU A 148 2.32 -16.42 -3.40
C LEU A 148 0.84 -16.73 -3.14
N ILE A 149 0.11 -15.88 -2.41
CA ILE A 149 -1.32 -16.08 -2.10
C ILE A 149 -2.16 -16.24 -3.39
N PRO A 150 -2.23 -15.26 -4.30
CA PRO A 150 -3.09 -15.33 -5.48
C PRO A 150 -2.68 -16.47 -6.43
N LEU A 151 -1.38 -16.78 -6.52
CA LEU A 151 -0.83 -17.83 -7.39
C LEU A 151 -1.42 -19.21 -7.06
N PHE A 152 -1.70 -19.50 -5.79
CA PHE A 152 -2.21 -20.79 -5.33
C PHE A 152 -3.67 -20.75 -4.85
N ALA A 153 -4.26 -19.57 -4.63
CA ALA A 153 -5.67 -19.45 -4.25
C ALA A 153 -6.59 -20.01 -5.36
N ARG A 154 -7.45 -20.99 -5.00
CA ARG A 154 -8.34 -21.69 -5.95
C ARG A 154 -9.28 -20.75 -6.71
N HIS A 155 -9.72 -19.69 -6.05
CA HIS A 155 -10.64 -18.70 -6.61
C HIS A 155 -9.93 -17.55 -7.35
N GLU A 156 -8.59 -17.59 -7.44
CA GLU A 156 -7.77 -16.62 -8.15
C GLU A 156 -7.00 -17.31 -9.29
N PHE A 157 -5.69 -17.54 -9.17
CA PHE A 157 -4.94 -18.23 -10.24
C PHE A 157 -5.22 -19.73 -10.21
N GLY A 158 -5.41 -20.33 -9.03
CA GLY A 158 -5.82 -21.73 -8.87
C GLY A 158 -4.78 -22.77 -9.29
N ASN A 159 -3.48 -22.47 -9.19
CA ASN A 159 -2.45 -23.51 -9.28
C ASN A 159 -2.53 -24.44 -8.07
N ALA A 160 -2.49 -25.75 -8.28
CA ALA A 160 -2.65 -26.71 -7.18
C ALA A 160 -1.37 -26.89 -6.35
N ASN A 161 -0.20 -26.71 -6.98
CA ASN A 161 1.11 -26.88 -6.36
C ASN A 161 2.21 -26.18 -7.18
N PRO A 162 3.44 -26.05 -6.63
CA PRO A 162 4.55 -25.41 -7.32
C PRO A 162 4.98 -26.09 -8.62
N ALA A 163 4.84 -27.41 -8.76
CA ALA A 163 5.13 -28.13 -10.02
C ALA A 163 4.23 -27.67 -11.17
N GLN A 164 2.93 -27.46 -10.92
CA GLN A 164 2.02 -26.90 -11.92
C GLN A 164 2.38 -25.47 -12.32
N LEU A 165 2.75 -24.63 -11.34
CA LEU A 165 3.20 -23.27 -11.58
C LEU A 165 4.50 -23.28 -12.41
N ALA A 166 5.47 -24.10 -12.04
CA ALA A 166 6.75 -24.24 -12.76
C ALA A 166 6.54 -24.67 -14.21
N ALA A 167 5.67 -25.65 -14.46
CA ALA A 167 5.34 -26.07 -15.82
C ALA A 167 4.68 -24.95 -16.66
N ARG A 168 3.95 -24.01 -16.02
CA ARG A 168 3.39 -22.83 -16.70
C ARG A 168 4.48 -21.84 -17.06
N VAL A 169 5.39 -21.55 -16.12
CA VAL A 169 6.55 -20.68 -16.37
C VAL A 169 7.44 -21.25 -17.48
N GLN A 170 7.67 -22.57 -17.52
CA GLN A 170 8.43 -23.22 -18.60
C GLN A 170 7.80 -23.05 -19.99
N ARG A 171 6.48 -22.83 -20.08
CA ARG A 171 5.76 -22.60 -21.34
C ARG A 171 5.60 -21.12 -21.67
N SER A 172 6.04 -20.21 -20.80
CA SER A 172 5.89 -18.78 -21.02
C SER A 172 6.91 -18.27 -22.06
N PRO A 173 6.65 -17.13 -22.71
CA PRO A 173 7.62 -16.51 -23.61
C PRO A 173 8.95 -16.12 -22.93
N TYR A 174 8.95 -15.99 -21.60
CA TYR A 174 10.12 -15.60 -20.81
C TYR A 174 10.79 -16.78 -20.10
N ALA A 175 10.43 -18.03 -20.42
CA ALA A 175 11.00 -19.22 -19.78
C ALA A 175 12.53 -19.26 -19.85
N ARG A 176 13.11 -18.93 -21.01
CA ARG A 176 14.57 -18.92 -21.20
C ARG A 176 15.25 -17.83 -20.36
N GLU A 177 14.68 -16.63 -20.33
CA GLU A 177 15.16 -15.53 -19.50
C GLU A 177 15.10 -15.88 -18.02
N PHE A 178 14.00 -16.52 -17.59
CA PHE A 178 13.83 -17.02 -16.22
C PHE A 178 14.88 -18.09 -15.86
N GLU A 179 15.13 -19.05 -16.76
CA GLU A 179 16.15 -20.10 -16.54
C GLU A 179 17.55 -19.50 -16.43
N VAL A 180 17.91 -18.55 -17.30
CA VAL A 180 19.20 -17.87 -17.28
C VAL A 180 19.37 -17.00 -16.04
N ALA A 181 18.30 -16.31 -15.61
CA ALA A 181 18.34 -15.42 -14.46
C ALA A 181 18.50 -16.15 -13.13
N PHE A 182 17.90 -17.34 -12.98
CA PHE A 182 17.71 -17.97 -11.67
C PHE A 182 18.35 -19.35 -11.50
N SER A 183 19.11 -19.84 -12.48
CA SER A 183 19.88 -21.08 -12.36
C SER A 183 21.29 -20.80 -11.84
N GLY A 184 21.74 -21.56 -10.85
CA GLY A 184 23.12 -21.53 -10.35
C GLY A 184 24.07 -22.43 -11.14
N PRO A 185 25.39 -22.38 -10.88
CA PRO A 185 26.35 -23.28 -11.50
C PRO A 185 26.02 -24.75 -11.25
N GLY A 186 25.77 -25.52 -12.32
CA GLY A 186 25.42 -26.94 -12.23
C GLY A 186 23.96 -27.24 -11.83
N GLU A 187 23.14 -26.21 -11.67
CA GLU A 187 21.72 -26.32 -11.32
C GLU A 187 20.84 -25.83 -12.47
N ARG A 188 19.58 -26.27 -12.48
CA ARG A 188 18.53 -25.71 -13.34
C ARG A 188 17.33 -25.38 -12.49
N VAL A 189 16.92 -24.10 -12.50
CA VAL A 189 15.81 -23.62 -11.66
C VAL A 189 14.52 -24.42 -11.86
N PHE A 190 14.31 -24.93 -13.07
CA PHE A 190 13.14 -25.69 -13.47
C PHE A 190 13.08 -27.13 -12.98
N ASP A 191 14.19 -27.66 -12.48
CA ASP A 191 14.23 -28.98 -11.84
C ASP A 191 13.76 -28.89 -10.36
N GLU A 192 13.63 -27.67 -9.81
CA GLU A 192 13.19 -27.38 -8.44
C GLU A 192 11.93 -26.49 -8.43
N PRO A 193 10.70 -27.05 -8.50
CA PRO A 193 9.48 -26.25 -8.63
C PRO A 193 9.23 -25.24 -7.52
N GLU A 194 9.65 -25.54 -6.29
CA GLU A 194 9.59 -24.62 -5.15
C GLU A 194 10.49 -23.39 -5.38
N HIS A 195 11.64 -23.57 -6.04
CA HIS A 195 12.53 -22.47 -6.39
C HIS A 195 11.90 -21.56 -7.44
N VAL A 196 11.19 -22.13 -8.42
CA VAL A 196 10.44 -21.36 -9.41
C VAL A 196 9.40 -20.46 -8.73
N ALA A 197 8.62 -20.99 -7.79
CA ALA A 197 7.62 -20.21 -7.06
C ALA A 197 8.28 -19.05 -6.27
N ARG A 198 9.37 -19.32 -5.55
CA ARG A 198 10.10 -18.31 -4.78
C ARG A 198 10.71 -17.22 -5.66
N TRP A 199 11.33 -17.58 -6.79
CA TRP A 199 11.95 -16.62 -7.70
C TRP A 199 10.93 -15.80 -8.48
N LEU A 200 9.82 -16.40 -8.88
CA LEU A 200 8.70 -15.68 -9.49
C LEU A 200 8.15 -14.63 -8.52
N ALA A 201 7.91 -15.00 -7.26
CA ALA A 201 7.47 -14.07 -6.23
C ALA A 201 8.52 -12.98 -5.93
N ALA A 202 9.82 -13.31 -5.97
CA ALA A 202 10.91 -12.35 -5.81
C ALA A 202 10.96 -11.33 -6.96
N ALA A 203 10.77 -11.77 -8.20
CA ALA A 203 10.72 -10.88 -9.36
C ALA A 203 9.52 -9.93 -9.29
N LEU A 204 8.35 -10.43 -8.88
CA LEU A 204 7.16 -9.60 -8.63
C LEU A 204 7.37 -8.58 -7.51
N GLU A 205 8.04 -8.98 -6.43
CA GLU A 205 8.43 -8.09 -5.34
C GLU A 205 9.32 -6.96 -5.86
N VAL A 206 10.38 -7.30 -6.60
CA VAL A 206 11.30 -6.31 -7.19
C VAL A 206 10.58 -5.37 -8.15
N PHE A 207 9.71 -5.88 -9.03
CA PHE A 207 8.92 -5.02 -9.92
C PHE A 207 8.03 -4.04 -9.14
N GLN A 208 7.43 -4.49 -8.04
CA GLN A 208 6.60 -3.64 -7.16
C GLN A 208 7.41 -2.57 -6.40
N GLN A 209 8.75 -2.62 -6.45
CA GLN A 209 9.65 -1.57 -5.99
C GLN A 209 9.95 -0.54 -7.09
N SER A 210 9.32 -0.61 -8.27
CA SER A 210 9.49 0.40 -9.31
C SER A 210 8.80 1.71 -8.91
N ALA A 211 9.59 2.73 -8.59
CA ALA A 211 9.11 4.07 -8.24
C ALA A 211 8.11 4.66 -9.25
N PRO A 212 8.38 4.70 -10.58
CA PRO A 212 7.44 5.30 -11.53
C PRO A 212 6.10 4.54 -11.62
N ASP A 213 6.09 3.24 -11.33
CA ASP A 213 4.87 2.44 -11.41
C ASP A 213 4.06 2.50 -10.10
N PHE A 214 4.73 2.29 -8.95
CA PHE A 214 4.06 1.98 -7.68
C PHE A 214 4.05 3.11 -6.65
N TYR A 215 4.95 4.07 -6.73
CA TYR A 215 4.97 5.20 -5.79
C TYR A 215 5.47 6.49 -6.46
N PRO A 216 4.80 6.95 -7.54
CA PRO A 216 5.28 8.09 -8.33
C PRO A 216 5.17 9.44 -7.61
N TYR A 217 4.25 9.60 -6.65
CA TYR A 217 4.01 10.86 -5.94
C TYR A 217 3.75 12.04 -6.90
N THR A 218 2.81 11.83 -7.81
CA THR A 218 2.48 12.72 -8.94
C THR A 218 1.08 13.33 -8.84
N SER A 219 0.47 13.32 -7.66
CA SER A 219 -0.86 13.91 -7.48
C SER A 219 -0.81 15.44 -7.37
N LYS A 220 -1.97 16.11 -7.47
CA LYS A 220 -2.06 17.55 -7.21
C LYS A 220 -1.62 17.88 -5.78
N TYR A 221 -2.02 17.06 -4.81
CA TYR A 221 -1.60 17.22 -3.42
C TYR A 221 -0.08 17.13 -3.26
N ASP A 222 0.57 16.20 -3.98
CA ASP A 222 2.03 16.10 -4.00
C ASP A 222 2.69 17.37 -4.58
N ALA A 223 2.10 17.98 -5.61
CA ALA A 223 2.57 19.26 -6.15
C ALA A 223 2.36 20.42 -5.15
N VAL A 224 1.26 20.43 -4.39
CA VAL A 224 1.02 21.40 -3.31
C VAL A 224 2.07 21.27 -2.21
N LEU A 225 2.40 20.04 -1.78
CA LEU A 225 3.45 19.78 -0.79
C LEU A 225 4.84 20.22 -1.27
N ARG A 226 5.07 20.26 -2.59
CA ARG A 226 6.30 20.80 -3.21
C ARG A 226 6.23 22.31 -3.47
N HIS A 227 5.16 22.99 -3.08
CA HIS A 227 4.91 24.40 -3.39
C HIS A 227 4.84 24.71 -4.90
N GLN A 228 4.45 23.72 -5.71
CA GLN A 228 4.32 23.82 -7.18
C GLN A 228 2.87 24.06 -7.63
N ALA A 229 1.90 23.93 -6.72
CA ALA A 229 0.49 24.16 -6.95
C ALA A 229 -0.19 24.68 -5.68
N THR A 230 -1.42 25.15 -5.81
CA THR A 230 -2.28 25.50 -4.68
C THR A 230 -3.58 24.68 -4.74
N LEU A 231 -4.15 24.41 -3.58
CA LEU A 231 -5.48 23.83 -3.48
C LEU A 231 -6.52 24.89 -3.88
N ALA A 232 -7.54 24.47 -4.62
CA ALA A 232 -8.73 25.26 -4.83
C ALA A 232 -9.47 25.46 -3.49
N PRO A 233 -10.32 26.50 -3.34
CA PRO A 233 -11.00 26.78 -2.08
C PRO A 233 -11.75 25.58 -1.48
N GLU A 234 -12.45 24.80 -2.31
CA GLU A 234 -13.17 23.58 -1.93
C GLU A 234 -12.24 22.43 -1.51
N GLU A 235 -11.11 22.25 -2.20
CA GLU A 235 -10.12 21.24 -1.82
C GLU A 235 -9.44 21.60 -0.48
N ALA A 236 -9.21 22.90 -0.24
CA ALA A 236 -8.65 23.40 1.02
C ALA A 236 -9.64 23.24 2.19
N ARG A 237 -10.93 23.53 1.98
CA ARG A 237 -11.97 23.23 2.98
C ARG A 237 -12.07 21.73 3.23
N GLY A 238 -11.97 20.91 2.19
CA GLY A 238 -11.97 19.46 2.30
C GLY A 238 -10.82 18.93 3.14
N LEU A 239 -9.60 19.45 2.94
CA LEU A 239 -8.46 19.12 3.79
C LEU A 239 -8.67 19.56 5.24
N ALA A 240 -9.29 20.72 5.47
CA ALA A 240 -9.61 21.17 6.83
C ALA A 240 -10.61 20.23 7.52
N VAL A 241 -11.70 19.84 6.85
CA VAL A 241 -12.67 18.86 7.37
C VAL A 241 -12.03 17.49 7.60
N PHE A 242 -11.13 17.07 6.72
CA PHE A 242 -10.40 15.81 6.82
C PHE A 242 -9.52 15.74 8.09
N ASN A 243 -8.91 16.88 8.45
CA ASN A 243 -8.01 17.00 9.60
C ASN A 243 -8.72 17.35 10.91
N ASP A 244 -9.93 17.91 10.86
CA ASP A 244 -10.66 18.36 12.04
C ASP A 244 -11.12 17.17 12.91
N PRO A 245 -10.61 17.02 14.15
CA PRO A 245 -10.97 15.92 15.05
C PRO A 245 -12.43 15.94 15.51
N ALA A 246 -13.12 17.09 15.43
CA ALA A 246 -14.52 17.23 15.78
C ALA A 246 -15.48 16.97 14.61
N LYS A 247 -14.95 16.96 13.38
CA LYS A 247 -15.69 16.65 12.14
C LYS A 247 -15.28 15.31 11.55
N GLY A 248 -14.43 15.33 10.51
CA GLY A 248 -14.09 14.14 9.74
C GLY A 248 -13.15 13.23 10.51
N ASN A 249 -12.21 13.82 11.27
CA ASN A 249 -11.19 13.11 12.04
C ASN A 249 -10.44 12.04 11.21
N CYS A 250 -10.44 12.16 9.88
CA CYS A 250 -9.94 11.17 8.95
C CYS A 250 -8.44 10.98 9.13
N ALA A 251 -7.73 12.08 9.42
CA ALA A 251 -6.29 12.12 9.61
C ALA A 251 -5.78 11.29 10.80
N SER A 252 -6.65 10.94 11.76
CA SER A 252 -6.29 10.07 12.89
C SER A 252 -5.86 8.67 12.46
N CYS A 253 -6.45 8.14 11.37
CA CYS A 253 -6.05 6.86 10.77
C CYS A 253 -5.36 7.06 9.40
N HIS A 254 -5.64 8.18 8.73
CA HIS A 254 -5.10 8.48 7.40
C HIS A 254 -4.26 9.77 7.42
N PRO A 255 -3.07 9.79 8.07
CA PRO A 255 -2.26 10.99 8.20
C PRO A 255 -2.00 11.68 6.86
N SER A 256 -2.30 12.99 6.79
CA SER A 256 -2.11 13.81 5.58
C SER A 256 -0.84 14.66 5.61
N SER A 257 -0.18 14.79 6.76
CA SER A 257 1.01 15.63 6.90
C SER A 257 2.27 14.92 6.40
N LEU A 258 3.29 15.70 6.02
CA LEU A 258 4.62 15.14 5.75
C LEU A 258 5.12 14.40 6.99
N GLY A 259 5.64 13.19 6.79
CA GLY A 259 6.28 12.41 7.83
C GLY A 259 7.70 12.90 8.13
N SER A 260 8.35 12.25 9.10
CA SER A 260 9.74 12.51 9.46
C SER A 260 10.66 12.49 8.24
N GLY A 261 11.57 13.46 8.17
CA GLY A 261 12.50 13.61 7.02
C GLY A 261 11.85 14.12 5.72
N GLY A 262 10.61 14.63 5.78
CA GLY A 262 9.90 15.16 4.60
C GLY A 262 9.26 14.07 3.74
N ALA A 263 9.05 12.87 4.29
CA ALA A 263 8.41 11.78 3.59
C ALA A 263 6.95 12.14 3.24
N PHE A 264 6.53 11.84 2.02
CA PHE A 264 5.18 12.18 1.59
C PHE A 264 4.14 11.28 2.28
N PRO A 265 2.98 11.85 2.68
CA PRO A 265 1.95 11.12 3.39
C PRO A 265 1.41 9.99 2.51
N ARG A 266 1.30 8.79 3.07
CA ARG A 266 0.63 7.67 2.40
C ARG A 266 -0.87 7.65 2.66
N PHE A 267 -1.38 8.51 3.55
CA PHE A 267 -2.79 8.51 3.97
C PHE A 267 -3.20 7.15 4.55
N THR A 268 -2.34 6.60 5.40
CA THR A 268 -2.58 5.37 6.18
C THR A 268 -1.53 5.29 7.28
N ASP A 269 -1.98 4.97 8.49
CA ASP A 269 -1.17 4.56 9.64
C ASP A 269 -0.76 3.07 9.58
N SER A 270 -1.32 2.31 8.63
CA SER A 270 -1.24 0.84 8.52
C SER A 270 -1.72 0.08 9.76
N ALA A 271 -2.48 0.73 10.65
CA ALA A 271 -3.13 0.10 11.79
C ALA A 271 -4.39 -0.67 11.36
N TYR A 272 -5.06 -1.32 12.32
CA TYR A 272 -6.24 -2.13 12.09
C TYR A 272 -7.45 -1.62 12.88
N ALA A 273 -8.54 -1.34 12.17
CA ALA A 273 -9.77 -0.80 12.75
C ALA A 273 -11.00 -1.60 12.35
N ALA A 274 -11.99 -1.65 13.24
CA ALA A 274 -13.30 -2.21 12.96
C ALA A 274 -14.30 -1.06 12.73
N LEU A 275 -14.62 -0.77 11.46
CA LEU A 275 -15.55 0.30 11.08
C LEU A 275 -17.03 -0.13 11.12
N GLY A 276 -17.28 -1.44 11.18
CA GLY A 276 -18.63 -2.01 11.18
C GLY A 276 -19.37 -1.86 9.86
N VAL A 277 -18.66 -1.83 8.71
CA VAL A 277 -19.28 -1.71 7.38
C VAL A 277 -20.35 -2.80 7.14
N PRO A 278 -21.40 -2.53 6.36
CA PRO A 278 -22.50 -3.47 6.17
C PRO A 278 -22.06 -4.77 5.47
N ARG A 279 -22.81 -5.83 5.75
CA ARG A 279 -22.60 -7.14 5.11
C ARG A 279 -22.88 -7.08 3.63
N ASN A 280 -21.87 -7.39 2.82
CA ASN A 280 -22.07 -7.52 1.38
C ASN A 280 -22.70 -8.87 1.03
N ARG A 281 -24.03 -8.90 0.87
CA ARG A 281 -24.78 -10.11 0.50
C ARG A 281 -24.56 -10.57 -0.95
N ALA A 282 -23.88 -9.77 -1.78
CA ALA A 282 -23.52 -10.18 -3.15
C ALA A 282 -22.31 -11.13 -3.17
N LEU A 283 -21.49 -11.14 -2.11
CA LEU A 283 -20.37 -12.08 -1.99
C LEU A 283 -20.86 -13.51 -1.81
N ARG A 284 -20.29 -14.46 -2.57
CA ARG A 284 -20.69 -15.88 -2.52
C ARG A 284 -20.49 -16.48 -1.12
N ALA A 285 -19.42 -16.11 -0.42
CA ALA A 285 -19.13 -16.60 0.93
C ALA A 285 -20.24 -16.21 1.93
N ASN A 286 -20.88 -15.05 1.73
CA ASN A 286 -21.93 -14.55 2.60
C ASN A 286 -23.31 -15.20 2.39
N ARG A 287 -23.43 -16.16 1.46
CA ARG A 287 -24.61 -17.03 1.34
C ARG A 287 -24.75 -17.97 2.53
N ASP A 288 -23.63 -18.36 3.13
CA ASP A 288 -23.65 -18.97 4.44
C ASP A 288 -23.84 -17.86 5.49
N ALA A 289 -24.96 -17.91 6.21
CA ALA A 289 -25.28 -16.93 7.25
C ALA A 289 -24.37 -17.05 8.48
N ALA A 290 -23.70 -18.19 8.67
CA ALA A 290 -22.74 -18.39 9.75
C ALA A 290 -21.33 -17.88 9.40
N HIS A 291 -21.06 -17.61 8.12
CA HIS A 291 -19.76 -17.12 7.68
C HIS A 291 -19.59 -15.63 7.98
N TYR A 292 -18.51 -15.27 8.65
CA TYR A 292 -18.06 -13.90 8.86
C TYR A 292 -16.58 -13.79 8.53
N ASP A 293 -16.21 -12.75 7.80
CA ASP A 293 -14.80 -12.36 7.66
C ASP A 293 -14.38 -11.59 8.91
N LEU A 294 -13.63 -12.26 9.79
CA LEU A 294 -13.22 -11.68 11.07
C LEU A 294 -11.93 -10.85 10.97
N GLY A 295 -11.36 -10.69 9.77
CA GLY A 295 -10.16 -9.89 9.56
C GLY A 295 -8.97 -10.38 10.38
N LEU A 296 -8.31 -9.46 11.08
CA LEU A 296 -7.04 -9.68 11.77
C LEU A 296 -7.03 -10.87 12.73
N CYS A 297 -8.06 -11.08 13.55
CA CYS A 297 -8.04 -12.19 14.53
C CYS A 297 -8.11 -13.58 13.88
N ALA A 298 -8.77 -13.71 12.72
CA ALA A 298 -8.88 -14.99 12.01
C ALA A 298 -7.67 -15.29 11.12
N ASN A 299 -6.68 -14.41 11.11
CA ASN A 299 -5.42 -14.63 10.43
C ASN A 299 -4.58 -15.67 11.18
N GLY A 300 -4.66 -16.93 10.72
CA GLY A 300 -3.96 -18.06 11.33
C GLY A 300 -2.42 -17.94 11.35
N ARG A 301 -1.82 -16.98 10.64
CA ARG A 301 -0.38 -16.74 10.65
C ARG A 301 0.09 -15.86 11.82
N ARG A 302 -0.84 -15.17 12.50
CA ARG A 302 -0.50 -14.22 13.59
C ARG A 302 -0.77 -14.76 14.99
N GLY A 303 -1.45 -15.91 15.11
CA GLY A 303 -1.77 -16.47 16.43
C GLY A 303 -2.75 -15.60 17.23
N LEU A 304 -3.59 -14.81 16.56
CA LEU A 304 -4.54 -13.87 17.20
C LEU A 304 -5.95 -14.46 17.37
N ALA A 305 -6.12 -15.77 17.14
CA ALA A 305 -7.44 -16.41 17.14
C ALA A 305 -8.15 -16.33 18.49
N ASP A 306 -7.40 -16.26 19.60
CA ASP A 306 -7.93 -16.16 20.96
C ASP A 306 -7.98 -14.71 21.47
N ARG A 307 -7.67 -13.72 20.62
CA ARG A 307 -7.66 -12.28 20.94
C ARG A 307 -8.90 -11.62 20.34
N ASP A 308 -10.02 -11.78 21.05
CA ASP A 308 -11.34 -11.32 20.62
C ASP A 308 -11.39 -9.83 20.26
N GLU A 309 -10.57 -8.98 20.88
CA GLU A 309 -10.47 -7.53 20.64
C GLU A 309 -9.99 -7.16 19.22
N PHE A 310 -9.36 -8.11 18.51
CA PHE A 310 -8.88 -7.92 17.14
C PHE A 310 -9.86 -8.42 16.06
N CYS A 311 -10.97 -9.06 16.47
CA CYS A 311 -11.96 -9.54 15.52
C CYS A 311 -12.77 -8.42 14.88
N GLY A 312 -12.96 -8.51 13.56
CA GLY A 312 -13.63 -7.52 12.74
C GLY A 312 -12.75 -6.33 12.34
N ARG A 313 -11.45 -6.36 12.69
CA ARG A 313 -10.50 -5.31 12.32
C ARG A 313 -9.82 -5.61 11.00
N PHE A 314 -9.73 -4.59 10.16
CA PHE A 314 -9.03 -4.65 8.87
C PHE A 314 -8.05 -3.50 8.76
N LYS A 315 -6.99 -3.71 7.99
CA LYS A 315 -5.93 -2.73 7.79
C LYS A 315 -6.49 -1.44 7.18
N THR A 316 -6.13 -0.30 7.75
CA THR A 316 -6.40 1.02 7.19
C THR A 316 -5.72 1.13 5.82
N PRO A 317 -6.46 1.24 4.70
CA PRO A 317 -5.86 1.31 3.36
C PRO A 317 -5.32 2.72 3.08
N THR A 318 -4.33 2.84 2.19
CA THR A 318 -3.94 4.15 1.64
C THR A 318 -5.12 4.81 0.92
N LEU A 319 -5.28 6.13 1.07
CA LEU A 319 -6.23 6.93 0.29
C LEU A 319 -5.65 7.50 -1.01
N ARG A 320 -4.37 7.26 -1.30
CA ARG A 320 -3.81 7.63 -2.61
C ARG A 320 -4.55 6.88 -3.72
N ASN A 321 -4.91 7.61 -4.76
CA ASN A 321 -5.76 7.13 -5.86
C ASN A 321 -7.12 6.57 -5.41
N VAL A 322 -7.68 7.02 -4.28
CA VAL A 322 -8.99 6.52 -3.82
C VAL A 322 -10.13 6.88 -4.79
N ALA A 323 -10.03 8.02 -5.47
CA ALA A 323 -11.04 8.51 -6.41
C ALA A 323 -11.14 7.69 -7.71
N THR A 324 -10.14 6.86 -8.03
CA THR A 324 -10.18 5.98 -9.22
C THR A 324 -10.90 4.65 -8.98
N ARG A 325 -11.20 4.33 -7.70
CA ARG A 325 -11.75 3.04 -7.28
C ARG A 325 -13.27 3.00 -7.48
N ARG A 326 -13.80 1.79 -7.69
CA ARG A 326 -15.24 1.52 -7.88
C ARG A 326 -15.81 0.46 -6.95
N ALA A 327 -15.00 -0.03 -6.02
CA ALA A 327 -15.39 -0.92 -4.94
C ALA A 327 -14.61 -0.51 -3.69
N PHE A 328 -15.29 -0.32 -2.58
CA PHE A 328 -14.73 0.24 -1.35
C PHE A 328 -14.92 -0.68 -0.15
N PHE A 329 -14.04 -0.52 0.84
CA PHE A 329 -13.87 -1.40 1.99
C PHE A 329 -13.43 -2.83 1.63
N HIS A 330 -13.08 -3.63 2.65
CA HIS A 330 -12.55 -4.97 2.48
C HIS A 330 -13.50 -5.90 1.72
N ASN A 331 -14.82 -5.70 1.84
CA ASN A 331 -15.84 -6.54 1.22
C ASN A 331 -16.47 -5.92 -0.05
N GLY A 332 -16.03 -4.73 -0.48
CA GLY A 332 -16.51 -4.09 -1.71
C GLY A 332 -17.99 -3.74 -1.70
N VAL A 333 -18.58 -3.44 -0.54
CA VAL A 333 -20.03 -3.20 -0.36
C VAL A 333 -20.51 -1.87 -0.96
N PHE A 334 -19.64 -0.85 -1.04
CA PHE A 334 -19.95 0.42 -1.66
C PHE A 334 -19.21 0.59 -2.98
N HIS A 335 -19.79 1.39 -3.87
CA HIS A 335 -19.33 1.54 -5.25
C HIS A 335 -19.01 2.99 -5.64
N THR A 336 -19.24 3.95 -4.74
CA THR A 336 -18.81 5.33 -4.92
C THR A 336 -18.10 5.86 -3.67
N LEU A 337 -17.18 6.81 -3.86
CA LEU A 337 -16.52 7.48 -2.73
C LEU A 337 -17.52 8.31 -1.90
N ARG A 338 -18.59 8.80 -2.52
CA ARG A 338 -19.67 9.48 -1.81
C ARG A 338 -20.38 8.57 -0.82
N GLU A 339 -20.74 7.35 -1.22
CA GLU A 339 -21.36 6.36 -0.31
C GLU A 339 -20.46 6.07 0.90
N VAL A 340 -19.14 6.01 0.69
CA VAL A 340 -18.16 5.86 1.77
C VAL A 340 -18.26 7.04 2.74
N LEU A 341 -18.18 8.28 2.25
CA LEU A 341 -18.24 9.48 3.10
C LEU A 341 -19.59 9.61 3.82
N GLU A 342 -20.69 9.29 3.14
CA GLU A 342 -22.01 9.24 3.75
C GLU A 342 -22.11 8.16 4.83
N PHE A 343 -21.48 7.00 4.64
CA PHE A 343 -21.38 5.98 5.68
C PHE A 343 -20.68 6.53 6.91
N TYR A 344 -19.50 7.15 6.77
CA TYR A 344 -18.80 7.78 7.90
C TYR A 344 -19.69 8.83 8.60
N ALA A 345 -20.37 9.68 7.83
CA ALA A 345 -21.22 10.74 8.35
C ALA A 345 -22.49 10.22 9.05
N ARG A 346 -23.08 9.11 8.58
CA ARG A 346 -24.46 8.73 8.93
C ARG A 346 -24.60 7.31 9.49
N ARG A 347 -23.50 6.58 9.71
CA ARG A 347 -23.54 5.20 10.23
C ARG A 347 -24.37 5.08 11.51
N ASP A 348 -24.17 6.01 12.44
CA ASP A 348 -24.75 5.95 13.78
C ASP A 348 -25.99 6.85 13.95
N THR A 349 -26.11 7.95 13.18
CA THR A 349 -27.28 8.82 13.17
C THR A 349 -28.45 8.26 12.35
N GLU A 350 -28.16 7.51 11.27
CA GLU A 350 -29.15 6.89 10.38
C GLU A 350 -28.85 5.40 10.12
N PRO A 351 -28.75 4.55 11.15
CA PRO A 351 -28.28 3.17 10.99
C PRO A 351 -29.19 2.30 10.09
N ALA A 352 -30.48 2.65 9.97
CA ALA A 352 -31.43 1.95 9.10
C ALA A 352 -31.11 2.11 7.60
N ARG A 353 -30.27 3.09 7.22
CA ARG A 353 -29.78 3.27 5.85
C ARG A 353 -28.76 2.21 5.46
N TRP A 354 -28.02 1.68 6.44
CA TRP A 354 -26.85 0.84 6.23
C TRP A 354 -27.07 -0.61 6.62
N TYR A 355 -27.90 -0.86 7.64
CA TYR A 355 -28.10 -2.18 8.20
C TYR A 355 -29.57 -2.63 8.13
N PRO A 356 -29.84 -3.94 8.01
CA PRO A 356 -31.19 -4.46 7.93
C PRO A 356 -31.96 -4.27 9.24
N LYS A 357 -33.29 -4.18 9.14
CA LYS A 357 -34.19 -4.30 10.29
C LYS A 357 -34.47 -5.78 10.59
N GLY A 358 -34.48 -6.11 11.87
CA GLY A 358 -34.95 -7.41 12.37
C GLY A 358 -36.47 -7.53 12.28
N ARG A 359 -36.98 -8.74 12.60
CA ARG A 359 -38.43 -9.00 12.67
C ARG A 359 -39.14 -8.18 13.75
N ASP A 360 -38.40 -7.76 14.76
CA ASP A 360 -38.82 -6.85 15.85
C ASP A 360 -38.82 -5.37 15.43
N GLY A 361 -38.51 -5.06 14.16
CA GLY A 361 -38.42 -3.69 13.63
C GLY A 361 -37.13 -2.96 14.02
N GLN A 362 -36.28 -3.55 14.85
CA GLN A 362 -35.03 -2.94 15.33
C GLN A 362 -33.91 -3.09 14.32
N VAL A 363 -33.10 -2.05 14.14
CA VAL A 363 -31.95 -2.09 13.24
C VAL A 363 -30.86 -3.00 13.81
N ARG A 364 -30.36 -3.94 13.00
CA ARG A 364 -29.28 -4.84 13.38
C ARG A 364 -27.93 -4.24 12.97
N LYS A 365 -27.44 -3.27 13.77
CA LYS A 365 -26.13 -2.64 13.53
C LYS A 365 -25.02 -3.68 13.40
N PHE A 366 -24.06 -3.39 12.51
CA PHE A 366 -22.85 -4.18 12.29
C PHE A 366 -23.21 -5.63 11.91
N ASP A 367 -24.04 -5.78 10.87
CA ASP A 367 -24.60 -7.07 10.44
C ASP A 367 -23.57 -8.01 9.78
N ASP A 368 -22.35 -7.52 9.52
CA ASP A 368 -21.19 -8.31 9.07
C ASP A 368 -20.24 -8.69 10.21
N LEU A 369 -20.69 -8.62 11.46
CA LEU A 369 -19.89 -9.02 12.62
C LEU A 369 -20.75 -9.77 13.66
N PRO A 370 -20.26 -10.92 14.19
CA PRO A 370 -20.93 -11.63 15.28
C PRO A 370 -21.18 -10.73 16.48
N ALA A 371 -22.30 -10.95 17.19
CA ALA A 371 -22.72 -10.10 18.30
C ALA A 371 -21.64 -9.93 19.38
N ARG A 372 -20.89 -10.99 19.70
CA ARG A 372 -19.80 -10.96 20.68
C ARG A 372 -18.67 -9.98 20.34
N TYR A 373 -18.48 -9.66 19.06
CA TYR A 373 -17.40 -8.80 18.57
C TYR A 373 -17.83 -7.37 18.26
N ARG A 374 -19.12 -7.05 18.37
CA ARG A 374 -19.63 -5.71 18.05
C ARG A 374 -19.09 -4.61 18.97
N GLY A 375 -18.59 -4.97 20.16
CA GLY A 375 -17.89 -4.06 21.05
C GLY A 375 -16.58 -3.52 20.48
N ASN A 376 -15.99 -4.18 19.49
CA ASN A 376 -14.73 -3.76 18.86
C ASN A 376 -14.92 -2.61 17.85
N VAL A 377 -16.17 -2.34 17.44
CA VAL A 377 -16.45 -1.33 16.41
C VAL A 377 -16.21 0.06 16.97
N ILE A 378 -15.38 0.85 16.27
CA ILE A 378 -14.98 2.17 16.74
C ILE A 378 -16.17 3.11 16.87
N ALA A 379 -16.16 3.91 17.93
CA ALA A 379 -17.18 4.90 18.25
C ALA A 379 -16.62 6.33 18.39
N THR A 380 -15.33 6.53 18.10
CA THR A 380 -14.68 7.85 18.06
C THR A 380 -15.10 8.62 16.81
N PRO A 381 -15.03 9.98 16.81
CA PRO A 381 -15.39 10.80 15.66
C PRO A 381 -14.80 10.29 14.34
N PRO A 382 -15.58 10.29 13.23
CA PRO A 382 -16.92 10.88 13.06
C PRO A 382 -18.05 9.98 13.59
N PHE A 383 -17.74 8.91 14.32
CA PHE A 383 -18.74 8.02 14.90
C PHE A 383 -19.17 8.46 16.30
N GLY A 384 -20.10 7.69 16.90
CA GLY A 384 -20.51 7.87 18.30
C GLY A 384 -21.70 8.81 18.52
N ARG A 385 -22.21 9.45 17.46
CA ARG A 385 -23.48 10.20 17.49
C ARG A 385 -24.68 9.27 17.68
N LYS A 386 -25.77 9.76 18.27
CA LYS A 386 -26.98 8.96 18.49
C LYS A 386 -27.92 9.01 17.27
N PRO A 387 -28.77 7.98 17.07
CA PRO A 387 -29.80 8.01 16.04
C PRO A 387 -30.67 9.27 16.13
N GLY A 388 -30.84 9.97 15.01
CA GLY A 388 -31.62 11.22 14.91
C GLY A 388 -30.86 12.50 15.24
N GLU A 389 -29.64 12.44 15.76
CA GLU A 389 -28.77 13.63 15.87
C GLU A 389 -28.29 14.10 14.50
N ALA A 390 -27.88 15.36 14.40
CA ALA A 390 -27.23 15.88 13.19
C ALA A 390 -25.93 15.10 12.90
N PRO A 391 -25.68 14.69 11.65
CA PRO A 391 -24.42 14.05 11.29
C PRO A 391 -23.24 15.02 11.51
N PRO A 392 -22.04 14.52 11.86
CA PRO A 392 -20.87 15.37 12.06
C PRO A 392 -20.30 15.95 10.76
N LEU A 393 -20.74 15.42 9.62
CA LEU A 393 -20.43 15.92 8.28
C LEU A 393 -21.75 16.24 7.58
N ASP A 394 -21.91 17.48 7.15
CA ASP A 394 -23.05 17.88 6.31
C ASP A 394 -22.81 17.60 4.82
N ALA A 395 -23.75 18.01 3.96
CA ALA A 395 -23.62 17.79 2.53
C ALA A 395 -22.46 18.58 1.89
N ALA A 396 -22.18 19.80 2.37
CA ALA A 396 -21.09 20.62 1.86
C ALA A 396 -19.73 20.06 2.30
N ASP A 397 -19.64 19.59 3.55
CA ASP A 397 -18.45 18.88 4.05
C ASP A 397 -18.14 17.65 3.18
N ILE A 398 -19.16 16.89 2.76
CA ILE A 398 -18.97 15.73 1.85
C ILE A 398 -18.48 16.16 0.46
N GLU A 399 -19.01 17.24 -0.13
CA GLU A 399 -18.50 17.76 -1.41
C GLU A 399 -17.06 18.21 -1.31
N ASP A 400 -16.73 18.97 -0.27
CA ASP A 400 -15.38 19.48 -0.04
C ASP A 400 -14.40 18.32 0.19
N LEU A 401 -14.77 17.29 0.96
CA LEU A 401 -13.99 16.06 1.12
C LEU A 401 -13.78 15.31 -0.20
N LEU A 402 -14.80 15.22 -1.06
CA LEU A 402 -14.66 14.62 -2.39
C LEU A 402 -13.66 15.41 -3.26
N ALA A 403 -13.74 16.74 -3.23
CA ALA A 403 -12.79 17.61 -3.92
C ALA A 403 -11.35 17.36 -3.44
N PHE A 404 -11.15 17.35 -2.12
CA PHE A 404 -9.84 17.06 -1.52
C PHE A 404 -9.32 15.66 -1.89
N LEU A 405 -10.12 14.60 -1.72
CA LEU A 405 -9.69 13.23 -2.01
C LEU A 405 -9.34 13.02 -3.49
N ASN A 406 -9.96 13.77 -4.40
CA ASN A 406 -9.61 13.75 -5.81
C ASN A 406 -8.19 14.28 -6.09
N THR A 407 -7.67 15.19 -5.25
CA THR A 407 -6.30 15.70 -5.36
C THR A 407 -5.23 14.65 -5.05
N LEU A 408 -5.62 13.49 -4.51
CA LEU A 408 -4.75 12.36 -4.19
C LEU A 408 -4.56 11.38 -5.36
N THR A 409 -5.11 11.71 -6.53
CA THR A 409 -4.97 10.90 -7.76
C THR A 409 -3.68 11.27 -8.50
N ASP A 410 -2.86 10.26 -8.76
CA ASP A 410 -1.61 10.38 -9.52
C ASP A 410 -1.83 10.75 -10.98
N GLY A 411 -0.76 11.22 -11.63
CA GLY A 411 -0.81 11.66 -13.02
C GLY A 411 -1.41 13.06 -13.18
N TRP A 412 -1.40 13.86 -12.12
CA TRP A 412 -1.79 15.26 -12.22
C TRP A 412 -0.76 16.02 -13.05
N ALA A 413 -1.27 16.78 -14.02
CA ALA A 413 -0.48 17.73 -14.78
C ALA A 413 -1.09 19.13 -14.58
N PRO A 414 -0.26 20.19 -14.50
CA PRO A 414 -0.76 21.55 -14.53
C PRO A 414 -1.58 21.75 -15.80
N GLN A 415 -2.80 22.29 -15.69
CA GLN A 415 -3.55 22.69 -16.87
C GLN A 415 -2.75 23.75 -17.61
N ALA A 416 -2.38 23.48 -18.87
CA ALA A 416 -1.68 24.44 -19.72
C ALA A 416 -2.62 25.62 -20.02
N GLY A 417 -2.57 26.67 -19.20
CA GLY A 417 -3.45 27.83 -19.40
C GLY A 417 -3.73 28.69 -18.18
N ALA A 418 -2.72 29.00 -17.36
CA ALA A 418 -2.76 30.16 -16.46
C ALA A 418 -1.34 30.62 -16.15
N ALA A 419 -0.56 30.92 -17.20
CA ALA A 419 0.58 31.81 -17.02
C ALA A 419 0.01 33.20 -16.70
N THR A 420 -0.26 33.47 -15.43
CA THR A 420 -0.46 34.83 -14.95
C THR A 420 0.86 35.55 -15.14
N SER A 421 0.91 36.40 -16.16
CA SER A 421 1.97 37.36 -16.36
C SER A 421 1.99 38.32 -15.16
N HIS A 422 2.80 38.00 -14.15
CA HIS A 422 3.25 39.00 -13.19
C HIS A 422 4.70 39.34 -13.49
N ALA A 423 4.87 40.04 -14.60
CA ALA A 423 5.94 41.03 -14.71
C ALA A 423 5.40 42.34 -14.14
N ARG A 424 5.91 42.75 -13.00
CA ARG A 424 6.25 44.14 -12.66
C ARG A 424 7.33 44.14 -11.60
#